data_AF-A0A3Q2Z8G9-F1
#
_entry.id   AF-A0A3Q2Z8G9-F1
#
_cell.length_a   1.000
_cell.length_b   1.000
_cell.length_c   1.000
_cell.angle_alpha   90.00
_cell.angle_beta   90.00
_cell.angle_gamma   90.00
#
_symmetry.space_group_name_H-M   'P 1'
#
loop_
_entity.id
_entity.type
_entity.pdbx_description
1 polymer ?
#
loop_
_entity_poly.entity_id
_entity_poly.type
_entity_poly.pdbx_seq_one_letter_code
_entity_poly.pdbx_strand_id
1 'polypeptide(L)'
;MSTIAGESLQMDEEEEFKKFVISYRNALQGSGIPETYWRSFHHKLTNEVKIYDAGEVFAIIQIQENYDDGGKTGECMDKDKPGTMHSKVVVSCQSGLQASQPTSIFLVDHAWTYRVDHARQQLQQIPGLLSRMASVMGLDLSEKKNDADGVELVMENMWLYNQTFQRTPIDCAEEKIPVWYIMDEFGSQVRHSDQPSCGLAPLFFAEAQAAFTVLWPLRDLQKGDEVTRDFAYGESDPLVRQCRVCPKITEPADSYYEAVLRESKEQLPVEIHSLVPPKGRILKVYSEMSQVINHLTHAGFELTVNEEEADIIWSYNHIKDYRKFSTEQPHVMLNQFPCENLITVKDCLAALARRVTSASDMIPNTLNLHTELPQFIKHDQEGQDIHCICKPWNLARGMDNTHQQQPDLQRQRENTPNQNQNHLYWSSILNVWRWNQSECALNLIAWQMLLPQVRT
;
A
#
# COMPACT_ATOMS: atom_id res chain seq x y z
N MET A 1 40.57 43.14 -7.30
CA MET A 1 39.64 42.53 -8.27
C MET A 1 39.33 41.06 -7.96
N SER A 2 40.26 40.26 -7.42
CA SER A 2 39.98 38.86 -7.04
C SER A 2 39.02 38.69 -5.85
N THR A 3 39.04 39.59 -4.85
CA THR A 3 38.15 39.49 -3.67
C THR A 3 36.67 39.76 -3.99
N ILE A 4 36.42 40.74 -4.87
CA ILE A 4 35.05 41.17 -5.24
C ILE A 4 34.33 40.09 -6.07
N ALA A 5 35.06 39.36 -6.92
CA ALA A 5 34.50 38.24 -7.69
C ALA A 5 34.19 37.01 -6.82
N GLY A 6 34.98 36.76 -5.78
CA GLY A 6 34.71 35.69 -4.80
C GLY A 6 33.51 36.02 -3.90
N GLU A 7 33.35 37.28 -3.50
CA GLU A 7 32.20 37.75 -2.72
C GLU A 7 30.90 37.71 -3.53
N SER A 8 30.93 38.04 -4.83
CA SER A 8 29.74 37.95 -5.69
C SER A 8 29.29 36.50 -5.93
N LEU A 9 30.24 35.57 -6.14
CA LEU A 9 29.94 34.14 -6.31
C LEU A 9 29.35 33.52 -5.03
N GLN A 10 29.89 33.87 -3.86
CA GLN A 10 29.35 33.40 -2.57
C GLN A 10 27.95 33.97 -2.27
N MET A 11 27.67 35.21 -2.66
CA MET A 11 26.33 35.79 -2.53
C MET A 11 25.31 35.07 -3.42
N ASP A 12 25.68 34.72 -4.65
CA ASP A 12 24.81 33.99 -5.58
C ASP A 12 24.50 32.57 -5.08
N GLU A 13 25.51 31.82 -4.60
CA GLU A 13 25.30 30.49 -4.01
C GLU A 13 24.38 30.51 -2.77
N GLU A 14 24.51 31.54 -1.92
CA GLU A 14 23.69 31.69 -0.73
C GLU A 14 22.23 32.02 -1.08
N GLU A 15 21.98 32.84 -2.10
CA GLU A 15 20.64 33.13 -2.59
C GLU A 15 20.00 31.92 -3.28
N GLU A 16 20.76 31.14 -4.03
CA GLU A 16 20.29 29.86 -4.59
C GLU A 16 19.91 28.86 -3.50
N PHE A 17 20.75 28.71 -2.47
CA PHE A 17 20.44 27.84 -1.35
C PHE A 17 19.17 28.28 -0.61
N LYS A 18 18.96 29.58 -0.41
CA LYS A 18 17.71 30.09 0.20
C LYS A 18 16.49 29.73 -0.64
N LYS A 19 16.55 29.88 -1.96
CA LYS A 19 15.47 29.48 -2.88
C LYS A 19 15.19 27.97 -2.78
N PHE A 20 16.24 27.16 -2.76
CA PHE A 20 16.13 25.72 -2.56
C PHE A 20 15.41 25.38 -1.25
N VAL A 21 15.81 26.00 -0.13
CA VAL A 21 15.16 25.76 1.16
C VAL A 21 13.69 26.20 1.13
N ILE A 22 13.35 27.31 0.49
CA ILE A 22 11.95 27.75 0.36
C ILE A 22 11.11 26.71 -0.40
N SER A 23 11.63 26.17 -1.50
CA SER A 23 10.92 25.20 -2.34
C SER A 23 10.82 23.81 -1.71
N TYR A 24 11.87 23.35 -1.02
CA TYR A 24 12.01 21.94 -0.61
C TYR A 24 11.88 21.69 0.90
N ARG A 25 11.82 22.71 1.75
CA ARG A 25 11.72 22.56 3.22
C ARG A 25 10.66 21.56 3.66
N ASN A 26 9.45 21.65 3.12
CA ASN A 26 8.34 20.75 3.52
C ASN A 26 8.63 19.29 3.16
N ALA A 27 9.23 19.04 1.99
CA ALA A 27 9.60 17.69 1.56
C ALA A 27 10.75 17.14 2.41
N LEU A 28 11.78 17.95 2.67
CA LEU A 28 12.94 17.56 3.49
C LEU A 28 12.54 17.24 4.94
N GLN A 29 11.70 18.09 5.55
CA GLN A 29 11.19 17.87 6.89
C GLN A 29 10.22 16.69 6.96
N GLY A 30 9.32 16.57 5.96
CA GLY A 30 8.39 15.44 5.87
C GLY A 30 9.09 14.09 5.72
N SER A 31 10.24 14.06 5.02
CA SER A 31 11.11 12.89 4.89
C SER A 31 12.02 12.65 6.10
N GLY A 32 12.03 13.55 7.10
CA GLY A 32 12.84 13.42 8.30
C GLY A 32 14.34 13.72 8.11
N ILE A 33 14.72 14.44 7.05
CA ILE A 33 16.13 14.80 6.77
C ILE A 33 16.55 15.99 7.64
N PRO A 34 17.55 15.83 8.54
CA PRO A 34 18.04 16.91 9.38
C PRO A 34 18.55 18.14 8.60
N GLU A 35 18.27 19.34 9.12
CA GLU A 35 18.66 20.62 8.47
C GLU A 35 20.17 20.73 8.24
N THR A 36 20.98 20.08 9.09
CA THR A 36 22.44 20.07 8.98
C THR A 36 22.94 19.51 7.65
N TYR A 37 22.15 18.69 6.96
CA TYR A 37 22.54 18.08 5.70
C TYR A 37 22.08 18.87 4.48
N TRP A 38 21.16 19.82 4.62
CA TRP A 38 20.46 20.43 3.48
C TRP A 38 21.41 21.17 2.53
N ARG A 39 22.45 21.81 3.07
CA ARG A 39 23.43 22.55 2.25
C ARG A 39 24.30 21.61 1.43
N SER A 40 24.79 20.53 2.03
CA SER A 40 25.54 19.50 1.32
C SER A 40 24.68 18.77 0.30
N PHE A 41 23.42 18.49 0.64
CA PHE A 41 22.46 17.90 -0.29
C PHE A 41 22.18 18.81 -1.49
N HIS A 42 21.93 20.11 -1.27
CA HIS A 42 21.77 21.09 -2.35
C HIS A 42 22.99 21.09 -3.28
N HIS A 43 24.20 21.15 -2.71
CA HIS A 43 25.43 21.10 -3.49
C HIS A 43 25.53 19.82 -4.36
N LYS A 44 25.13 18.66 -3.84
CA LYS A 44 25.13 17.41 -4.63
C LYS A 44 24.15 17.44 -5.81
N LEU A 45 23.12 18.29 -5.77
CA LEU A 45 22.11 18.43 -6.81
C LEU A 45 22.42 19.50 -7.85
N THR A 46 23.08 20.59 -7.46
CA THR A 46 23.26 21.78 -8.32
C THR A 46 24.60 21.86 -9.05
N ASN A 47 25.53 20.93 -8.79
CA ASN A 47 26.73 20.80 -9.60
C ASN A 47 26.41 20.46 -11.06
N GLU A 48 27.34 20.77 -11.99
CA GLU A 48 27.20 20.48 -13.43
C GLU A 48 26.81 19.01 -13.70
N VAL A 49 27.25 18.11 -12.82
CA VAL A 49 26.81 16.72 -12.74
C VAL A 49 26.43 16.41 -11.28
N LYS A 50 25.31 15.70 -11.08
CA LYS A 50 24.91 15.21 -9.76
C LYS A 50 26.01 14.36 -9.14
N ILE A 51 26.28 14.57 -7.85
CA ILE A 51 27.35 13.87 -7.15
C ILE A 51 26.81 12.59 -6.51
N TYR A 52 27.22 11.44 -7.04
CA TYR A 52 26.97 10.11 -6.48
C TYR A 52 28.26 9.57 -5.86
N ASP A 53 28.46 9.83 -4.58
CA ASP A 53 29.67 9.51 -3.81
C ASP A 53 29.48 8.37 -2.79
N ALA A 54 28.33 7.69 -2.81
CA ALA A 54 28.05 6.58 -1.91
C ALA A 54 29.11 5.46 -1.99
N GLY A 55 29.66 5.20 -3.19
CA GLY A 55 30.70 4.19 -3.40
C GLY A 55 32.05 4.50 -2.73
N GLU A 56 32.29 5.74 -2.30
CA GLU A 56 33.50 6.12 -1.55
C GLU A 56 33.38 5.77 -0.06
N VAL A 57 32.15 5.66 0.44
CA VAL A 57 31.83 5.49 1.86
C VAL A 57 31.35 4.08 2.18
N PHE A 58 30.69 3.43 1.22
CA PHE A 58 30.04 2.13 1.43
C PHE A 58 30.59 1.07 0.48
N ALA A 59 30.41 -0.20 0.85
CA ALA A 59 30.69 -1.34 0.00
C ALA A 59 29.55 -2.37 0.10
N ILE A 60 29.27 -3.04 -1.01
CA ILE A 60 28.38 -4.21 -1.05
C ILE A 60 29.25 -5.44 -0.80
N ILE A 61 28.90 -6.22 0.21
CA ILE A 61 29.57 -7.49 0.52
C ILE A 61 28.58 -8.65 0.34
N GLN A 62 29.05 -9.73 -0.26
CA GLN A 62 28.30 -10.97 -0.38
C GLN A 62 28.62 -11.88 0.80
N ILE A 63 27.58 -12.33 1.50
CA ILE A 63 27.68 -13.29 2.59
C ILE A 63 27.22 -14.64 2.07
N GLN A 64 28.05 -15.65 2.31
CA GLN A 64 27.68 -17.05 2.17
C GLN A 64 27.39 -17.59 3.56
N GLU A 65 26.13 -17.94 3.82
CA GLU A 65 25.76 -18.57 5.10
C GLU A 65 26.26 -20.01 5.11
N ASN A 66 27.36 -20.26 5.82
CA ASN A 66 27.73 -21.60 6.24
C ASN A 66 27.00 -21.86 7.56
N TYR A 67 25.90 -22.61 7.52
CA TYR A 67 25.23 -23.09 8.73
C TYR A 67 26.13 -24.13 9.41
N ASP A 68 27.01 -23.69 10.30
CA ASP A 68 27.56 -24.57 11.33
C ASP A 68 26.50 -24.74 12.43
N ASP A 69 26.10 -25.99 12.63
CA ASP A 69 25.11 -26.46 13.59
C ASP A 69 25.44 -25.97 15.03
N GLY A 70 24.75 -24.93 15.51
CA GLY A 70 24.84 -24.55 16.91
C GLY A 70 24.48 -23.10 17.24
N GLY A 71 23.19 -22.74 17.22
CA GLY A 71 22.77 -21.47 17.82
C GLY A 71 21.29 -21.15 17.60
N LYS A 72 20.50 -21.22 18.67
CA LYS A 72 19.09 -20.83 18.68
C LYS A 72 18.96 -19.31 18.60
N THR A 73 18.62 -18.77 17.44
CA THR A 73 17.90 -17.50 17.30
C THR A 73 16.77 -17.69 16.30
N GLY A 74 15.55 -17.35 16.73
CA GLY A 74 14.34 -17.53 15.96
C GLY A 74 14.25 -16.49 14.86
N GLU A 75 14.79 -16.82 13.69
CA GLU A 75 14.56 -16.10 12.45
C GLU A 75 13.78 -17.02 11.50
N CYS A 76 12.65 -16.50 11.03
CA CYS A 76 11.80 -17.12 10.03
C CYS A 76 12.42 -16.87 8.65
N MET A 77 13.57 -17.48 8.36
CA MET A 77 14.07 -17.60 7.00
C MET A 77 13.99 -19.06 6.58
N ASP A 78 13.55 -19.26 5.35
CA ASP A 78 13.38 -20.55 4.68
C ASP A 78 14.59 -21.46 4.94
N LYS A 79 14.34 -22.62 5.56
CA LYS A 79 15.37 -23.63 5.83
C LYS A 79 15.74 -24.47 4.61
N ASP A 80 15.18 -24.18 3.44
CA ASP A 80 15.30 -25.03 2.26
C ASP A 80 15.93 -24.29 1.08
N LYS A 81 17.22 -23.93 1.20
CA LYS A 81 18.20 -23.90 0.09
C LYS A 81 19.64 -23.73 0.64
N PRO A 82 20.49 -24.76 0.56
CA PRO A 82 21.91 -24.61 0.84
C PRO A 82 22.53 -23.67 -0.20
N GLY A 83 23.12 -22.54 0.24
CA GLY A 83 23.91 -21.66 -0.63
C GLY A 83 23.25 -20.36 -1.11
N THR A 84 22.17 -19.89 -0.48
CA THR A 84 21.59 -18.58 -0.80
C THR A 84 22.60 -17.47 -0.49
N MET A 85 23.21 -16.90 -1.54
CA MET A 85 24.10 -15.75 -1.40
C MET A 85 23.28 -14.52 -1.06
N HIS A 86 23.69 -13.82 -0.02
CA HIS A 86 22.99 -12.65 0.49
C HIS A 86 23.93 -11.45 0.50
N SER A 87 23.59 -10.42 -0.26
CA SER A 87 24.34 -9.16 -0.28
C SER A 87 23.87 -8.23 0.84
N LYS A 88 24.82 -7.53 1.46
CA LYS A 88 24.53 -6.42 2.38
C LYS A 88 25.46 -5.24 2.14
N VAL A 89 25.01 -4.07 2.56
CA VAL A 89 25.79 -2.83 2.48
C VAL A 89 26.48 -2.58 3.82
N VAL A 90 27.78 -2.27 3.79
CA VAL A 90 28.56 -1.91 4.98
C VAL A 90 29.33 -0.61 4.76
N VAL A 91 29.65 0.09 5.85
CA VAL A 91 30.58 1.22 5.82
C VAL A 91 31.99 0.73 5.50
N SER A 92 32.61 1.25 4.44
CA SER A 92 33.92 0.82 3.95
C SER A 92 35.04 1.81 4.29
N CYS A 93 34.71 3.10 4.47
CA CYS A 93 35.68 4.15 4.78
C CYS A 93 36.29 3.98 6.18
N GLN A 94 37.59 4.30 6.32
CA GLN A 94 38.30 4.07 7.59
C GLN A 94 37.87 5.01 8.71
N SER A 95 37.46 6.23 8.38
CA SER A 95 37.00 7.23 9.34
C SER A 95 35.64 6.89 9.95
N GLY A 96 34.92 5.91 9.39
CA GLY A 96 33.49 5.73 9.65
C GLY A 96 32.66 6.92 9.15
N LEU A 97 31.41 6.96 9.58
CA LEU A 97 30.42 7.97 9.26
C LEU A 97 29.88 8.58 10.55
N GLN A 98 29.92 9.90 10.67
CA GLN A 98 29.36 10.62 11.80
C GLN A 98 28.03 11.27 11.42
N ALA A 99 27.01 11.10 12.25
CA ALA A 99 25.71 11.69 12.03
C ALA A 99 25.74 13.23 12.17
N SER A 100 26.65 13.77 12.98
CA SER A 100 26.81 15.22 13.12
C SER A 100 27.49 15.89 11.92
N GLN A 101 28.08 15.14 10.98
CA GLN A 101 28.83 15.70 9.86
C GLN A 101 27.89 16.12 8.72
N PRO A 102 27.87 17.41 8.31
CA PRO A 102 26.97 17.90 7.26
C PRO A 102 27.05 17.16 5.92
N THR A 103 28.21 16.56 5.62
CA THR A 103 28.48 15.85 4.36
C THR A 103 27.99 14.40 4.35
N SER A 104 27.53 13.86 5.48
CA SER A 104 27.04 12.48 5.62
C SER A 104 25.65 12.25 5.01
N ILE A 105 25.40 12.74 3.80
CA ILE A 105 24.13 12.57 3.08
C ILE A 105 24.41 12.13 1.65
N PHE A 106 23.75 11.08 1.15
CA PHE A 106 24.13 10.41 -0.10
C PHE A 106 22.93 10.29 -1.04
N LEU A 107 23.19 10.44 -2.34
CA LEU A 107 22.21 10.20 -3.40
C LEU A 107 22.25 8.72 -3.81
N VAL A 108 21.07 8.13 -3.94
CA VAL A 108 20.84 6.76 -4.41
C VAL A 108 19.98 6.86 -5.66
N ASP A 109 20.46 6.33 -6.77
CA ASP A 109 19.81 6.51 -8.05
C ASP A 109 18.59 5.59 -8.21
N HIS A 110 17.64 6.01 -9.04
CA HIS A 110 16.53 5.17 -9.46
C HIS A 110 16.90 4.52 -10.79
N ALA A 111 17.51 3.33 -10.72
CA ALA A 111 17.94 2.57 -11.89
C ALA A 111 16.81 2.32 -12.90
N TRP A 112 15.57 2.22 -12.41
CA TRP A 112 14.40 2.06 -13.24
C TRP A 112 13.18 2.71 -12.59
N THR A 113 12.47 3.56 -13.33
CA THR A 113 11.17 4.15 -12.93
C THR A 113 10.12 3.82 -13.97
N TYR A 114 8.95 3.35 -13.57
CA TYR A 114 7.95 2.83 -14.51
C TYR A 114 6.51 2.91 -13.97
N ARG A 115 5.56 2.67 -14.88
CA ARG A 115 4.17 2.34 -14.53
C ARG A 115 3.96 0.85 -14.75
N VAL A 116 3.13 0.21 -13.93
CA VAL A 116 2.89 -1.25 -13.95
C VAL A 116 2.53 -1.73 -15.36
N ASP A 117 1.66 -1.02 -16.06
CA ASP A 117 1.21 -1.36 -17.40
C ASP A 117 2.30 -1.29 -18.48
N HIS A 118 3.39 -0.57 -18.22
CA HIS A 118 4.54 -0.44 -19.12
C HIS A 118 5.75 -1.29 -18.71
N ALA A 119 5.75 -1.90 -17.52
CA ALA A 119 6.92 -2.56 -16.95
C ALA A 119 7.51 -3.65 -17.88
N ARG A 120 6.64 -4.58 -18.29
CA ARG A 120 7.01 -5.70 -19.19
C ARG A 120 7.53 -5.20 -20.54
N GLN A 121 6.84 -4.22 -21.13
CA GLN A 121 7.26 -3.64 -22.41
C GLN A 121 8.63 -2.97 -22.29
N GLN A 122 8.89 -2.27 -21.20
CA GLN A 122 10.17 -1.60 -20.97
C GLN A 122 11.32 -2.60 -20.83
N LEU A 123 11.13 -3.70 -20.09
CA LEU A 123 12.14 -4.77 -19.98
C LEU A 123 12.51 -5.37 -21.35
N GLN A 124 11.56 -5.42 -22.27
CA GLN A 124 11.78 -5.95 -23.63
C GLN A 124 12.44 -4.93 -24.57
N GLN A 125 12.13 -3.63 -24.42
CA GLN A 125 12.48 -2.61 -25.41
C GLN A 125 13.66 -1.73 -25.02
N ILE A 126 13.91 -1.53 -23.72
CA ILE A 126 14.98 -0.67 -23.24
C ILE A 126 16.30 -1.48 -23.23
N PRO A 127 17.30 -1.10 -24.05
CA PRO A 127 18.54 -1.86 -24.15
C PRO A 127 19.27 -1.94 -22.80
N GLY A 128 19.64 -3.17 -22.40
CA GLY A 128 20.39 -3.43 -21.17
C GLY A 128 19.58 -3.36 -19.87
N LEU A 129 18.30 -2.99 -19.91
CA LEU A 129 17.47 -2.92 -18.70
C LEU A 129 17.25 -4.32 -18.09
N LEU A 130 16.90 -5.31 -18.92
CA LEU A 130 16.67 -6.68 -18.47
C LEU A 130 17.89 -7.26 -17.75
N SER A 131 19.08 -7.13 -18.35
CA SER A 131 20.32 -7.64 -17.77
C SER A 131 20.71 -6.88 -16.50
N ARG A 132 20.49 -5.56 -16.44
CA ARG A 132 20.73 -4.77 -15.23
C ARG A 132 19.81 -5.19 -14.09
N MET A 133 18.50 -5.33 -14.34
CA MET A 133 17.53 -5.74 -13.33
C MET A 133 17.81 -7.17 -12.82
N ALA A 134 18.13 -8.09 -13.73
CA ALA A 134 18.57 -9.43 -13.33
C ALA A 134 19.82 -9.40 -12.44
N SER A 135 20.82 -8.58 -12.78
CA SER A 135 22.03 -8.40 -11.96
C SER A 135 21.72 -7.84 -10.57
N VAL A 136 20.89 -6.79 -10.48
CA VAL A 136 20.45 -6.20 -9.19
C VAL A 136 19.75 -7.24 -8.32
N MET A 137 18.98 -8.13 -8.94
CA MET A 137 18.21 -9.20 -8.29
C MET A 137 19.02 -10.48 -8.05
N GLY A 138 20.28 -10.54 -8.50
CA GLY A 138 21.12 -11.75 -8.40
C GLY A 138 20.61 -12.93 -9.23
N LEU A 139 19.88 -12.66 -10.31
CA LEU A 139 19.26 -13.67 -11.18
C LEU A 139 20.21 -14.07 -12.30
N ASP A 140 20.39 -15.38 -12.48
CA ASP A 140 21.14 -15.92 -13.62
C ASP A 140 20.22 -16.08 -14.84
N LEU A 141 20.47 -15.28 -15.87
CA LEU A 141 19.75 -15.35 -17.15
C LEU A 141 20.34 -16.40 -18.11
N SER A 142 21.52 -16.96 -17.82
CA SER A 142 22.24 -17.86 -18.74
C SER A 142 21.51 -19.18 -19.00
N GLU A 143 20.68 -19.62 -18.05
CA GLU A 143 19.88 -20.84 -18.16
C GLU A 143 18.54 -20.63 -18.91
N LYS A 144 18.21 -19.39 -19.30
CA LYS A 144 16.94 -19.07 -19.96
C LYS A 144 16.99 -19.30 -21.46
N LYS A 145 15.90 -19.82 -22.02
CA LYS A 145 15.84 -20.21 -23.45
C LYS A 145 15.74 -19.00 -24.37
N ASN A 146 15.20 -17.89 -23.89
CA ASN A 146 15.04 -16.63 -24.62
C ASN A 146 14.85 -15.46 -23.63
N ASP A 147 14.88 -14.24 -24.16
CA ASP A 147 14.69 -13.01 -23.39
C ASP A 147 13.29 -12.90 -22.74
N ALA A 148 12.26 -13.52 -23.33
CA ALA A 148 10.91 -13.48 -22.75
C ALA A 148 10.84 -14.27 -21.43
N ASP A 149 11.50 -15.43 -21.34
CA ASP A 149 11.62 -16.19 -20.09
C ASP A 149 12.42 -15.40 -19.03
N GLY A 150 13.39 -14.60 -19.46
CA GLY A 150 14.14 -13.68 -18.60
C GLY A 150 13.28 -12.53 -18.08
N VAL A 151 12.42 -11.96 -18.93
CA VAL A 151 11.47 -10.91 -18.55
C VAL A 151 10.51 -11.42 -17.48
N GLU A 152 9.93 -12.61 -17.66
CA GLU A 152 9.04 -13.18 -16.65
C GLU A 152 9.77 -13.44 -15.33
N LEU A 153 11.00 -13.98 -15.37
CA LEU A 153 11.78 -14.17 -14.16
C LEU A 153 12.04 -12.85 -13.41
N VAL A 154 12.37 -11.77 -14.12
CA VAL A 154 12.53 -10.44 -13.50
C VAL A 154 11.20 -9.94 -12.94
N MET A 155 10.10 -10.05 -13.69
CA MET A 155 8.77 -9.64 -13.23
C MET A 155 8.32 -10.39 -11.96
N GLU A 156 8.66 -11.68 -11.83
CA GLU A 156 8.38 -12.50 -10.65
C GLU A 156 9.20 -12.10 -9.42
N ASN A 157 10.39 -11.51 -9.60
CA ASN A 157 11.33 -11.22 -8.50
C ASN A 157 11.45 -9.72 -8.18
N MET A 158 11.04 -8.83 -9.09
CA MET A 158 11.24 -7.39 -8.97
C MET A 158 10.52 -6.75 -7.78
N TRP A 159 9.48 -7.41 -7.28
CA TRP A 159 8.74 -6.96 -6.12
C TRP A 159 9.59 -6.72 -4.86
N LEU A 160 10.62 -7.52 -4.60
CA LEU A 160 11.51 -7.32 -3.44
C LEU A 160 12.22 -5.96 -3.50
N TYR A 161 12.31 -5.39 -4.71
CA TYR A 161 13.07 -4.20 -5.04
C TYR A 161 12.17 -3.00 -5.34
N ASN A 162 10.93 -3.22 -5.77
CA ASN A 162 9.96 -2.21 -6.20
C ASN A 162 9.51 -1.25 -5.10
N GLN A 163 9.83 0.02 -5.17
CA GLN A 163 9.24 1.03 -4.31
C GLN A 163 8.26 1.90 -5.11
N THR A 164 7.50 2.76 -4.44
CA THR A 164 6.65 3.74 -5.13
C THR A 164 6.71 5.11 -4.48
N PHE A 165 6.47 6.14 -5.28
CA PHE A 165 6.14 7.47 -4.81
C PHE A 165 4.96 8.00 -5.61
N GLN A 166 4.21 8.92 -5.03
CA GLN A 166 3.05 9.53 -5.68
C GLN A 166 3.50 10.75 -6.47
N ARG A 167 3.07 10.84 -7.74
CA ARG A 167 3.12 12.09 -8.50
C ARG A 167 1.71 12.58 -8.74
N THR A 168 1.47 13.85 -8.45
CA THR A 168 0.29 14.55 -8.93
C THR A 168 0.58 15.03 -10.35
N PRO A 169 -0.20 14.60 -11.37
CA PRO A 169 -0.11 15.15 -12.72
C PRO A 169 -0.36 16.66 -12.70
N ILE A 170 0.26 17.37 -13.64
CA ILE A 170 0.09 18.83 -13.81
C ILE A 170 -1.38 19.19 -14.11
N ASP A 171 -2.13 18.23 -14.67
CA ASP A 171 -3.42 18.48 -15.32
C ASP A 171 -4.62 18.02 -14.47
N CYS A 172 -4.39 17.30 -13.38
CA CYS A 172 -5.43 16.74 -12.52
C CYS A 172 -4.94 16.61 -11.08
N ALA A 173 -5.34 17.55 -10.22
CA ALA A 173 -4.92 17.61 -8.82
C ALA A 173 -5.50 16.48 -7.95
N GLU A 174 -6.53 15.78 -8.43
CA GLU A 174 -7.26 14.75 -7.68
C GLU A 174 -6.76 13.32 -7.94
N GLU A 175 -6.02 13.10 -9.03
CA GLU A 175 -5.58 11.77 -9.45
C GLU A 175 -4.10 11.54 -9.14
N LYS A 176 -3.80 10.90 -8.00
CA LYS A 176 -2.43 10.53 -7.64
C LYS A 176 -2.05 9.22 -8.32
N ILE A 177 -1.19 9.29 -9.33
CA ILE A 177 -0.73 8.08 -10.03
C ILE A 177 0.53 7.55 -9.33
N PRO A 178 0.54 6.29 -8.87
CA PRO A 178 1.74 5.69 -8.30
C PRO A 178 2.79 5.48 -9.38
N VAL A 179 3.97 6.06 -9.18
CA VAL A 179 5.15 5.76 -9.98
C VAL A 179 5.96 4.73 -9.22
N TRP A 180 6.31 3.64 -9.89
CA TRP A 180 7.11 2.57 -9.33
C TRP A 180 8.58 2.79 -9.67
N TYR A 181 9.47 2.36 -8.79
CA TYR A 181 10.89 2.46 -9.05
C TYR A 181 11.71 1.36 -8.37
N ILE A 182 12.82 0.99 -9.00
CA ILE A 182 13.87 0.15 -8.43
C ILE A 182 15.11 1.02 -8.29
N MET A 183 15.73 0.99 -7.11
CA MET A 183 16.97 1.71 -6.85
C MET A 183 18.14 1.03 -7.57
N ASP A 184 19.24 1.75 -7.72
CA ASP A 184 20.49 1.20 -8.20
C ASP A 184 21.01 0.01 -7.37
N GLU A 185 22.10 -0.57 -7.86
CA GLU A 185 22.80 -1.71 -7.30
C GLU A 185 23.15 -1.51 -5.82
N PHE A 186 23.40 -0.27 -5.39
CA PHE A 186 23.69 0.07 -4.01
C PHE A 186 22.41 0.14 -3.17
N GLY A 187 21.45 0.97 -3.56
CA GLY A 187 20.22 1.21 -2.81
C GLY A 187 19.39 -0.06 -2.63
N SER A 188 19.34 -0.89 -3.66
CA SER A 188 18.62 -2.16 -3.66
C SER A 188 19.15 -3.17 -2.64
N GLN A 189 20.38 -3.01 -2.16
CA GLN A 189 21.01 -3.89 -1.16
C GLN A 189 20.93 -3.35 0.27
N VAL A 190 20.34 -2.15 0.48
CA VAL A 190 20.10 -1.61 1.82
C VAL A 190 18.90 -2.33 2.45
N ARG A 191 19.19 -3.17 3.44
CA ARG A 191 18.25 -4.10 4.08
C ARG A 191 17.38 -3.47 5.16
N HIS A 192 16.34 -4.20 5.53
CA HIS A 192 15.49 -3.85 6.66
C HIS A 192 16.19 -4.01 8.02
N SER A 193 15.89 -3.13 8.96
CA SER A 193 16.07 -3.33 10.39
C SER A 193 15.01 -2.53 11.15
N ASP A 194 14.47 -3.11 12.23
CA ASP A 194 13.64 -2.38 13.19
C ASP A 194 14.43 -1.34 14.01
N GLN A 195 15.76 -1.46 13.99
CA GLN A 195 16.69 -0.47 14.53
C GLN A 195 17.62 0.01 13.40
N PRO A 196 17.07 0.81 12.46
CA PRO A 196 17.80 1.20 11.27
C PRO A 196 19.05 2.01 11.62
N SER A 197 20.13 1.78 10.90
CA SER A 197 21.33 2.61 11.00
C SER A 197 21.20 3.92 10.24
N CYS A 198 20.39 3.92 9.17
CA CYS A 198 20.23 5.03 8.23
C CYS A 198 18.76 5.30 7.92
N GLY A 199 18.46 6.58 7.68
CA GLY A 199 17.22 7.01 7.06
C GLY A 199 17.32 6.86 5.55
N LEU A 200 16.19 6.53 4.91
CA LEU A 200 16.09 6.44 3.47
C LEU A 200 14.75 7.02 3.01
N ALA A 201 14.77 7.99 2.10
CA ALA A 201 13.53 8.60 1.60
C ALA A 201 13.62 9.00 0.11
N PRO A 202 12.59 8.72 -0.71
CA PRO A 202 12.53 9.23 -2.07
C PRO A 202 12.27 10.74 -2.07
N LEU A 203 12.93 11.44 -2.97
CA LEU A 203 12.68 12.85 -3.27
C LEU A 203 12.62 13.06 -4.78
N PHE A 204 11.81 14.03 -5.18
CA PHE A 204 11.74 14.49 -6.56
C PHE A 204 12.31 15.89 -6.65
N PHE A 205 13.29 16.10 -7.52
CA PHE A 205 13.89 17.39 -7.78
C PHE A 205 13.38 17.92 -9.12
N ALA A 206 12.53 18.94 -9.05
CA ALA A 206 11.76 19.45 -10.17
C ALA A 206 12.64 20.10 -11.25
N GLU A 207 13.70 20.80 -10.86
CA GLU A 207 14.62 21.50 -11.78
C GLU A 207 15.33 20.50 -12.70
N ALA A 208 15.71 19.34 -12.19
CA ALA A 208 16.33 18.26 -12.97
C ALA A 208 15.33 17.23 -13.49
N GLN A 209 14.03 17.39 -13.23
CA GLN A 209 12.96 16.42 -13.53
C GLN A 209 13.32 14.99 -13.14
N ALA A 210 13.98 14.82 -11.99
CA ALA A 210 14.55 13.55 -11.58
C ALA A 210 14.08 13.14 -10.19
N ALA A 211 13.72 11.87 -10.06
CA ALA A 211 13.53 11.21 -8.77
C ALA A 211 14.83 10.52 -8.37
N PHE A 212 15.12 10.53 -7.08
CA PHE A 212 16.20 9.79 -6.47
C PHE A 212 15.83 9.49 -5.02
N THR A 213 16.60 8.65 -4.38
CA THR A 213 16.46 8.35 -2.97
C THR A 213 17.63 8.95 -2.21
N VAL A 214 17.38 9.48 -1.01
CA VAL A 214 18.40 10.06 -0.16
C VAL A 214 18.66 9.13 1.01
N LEU A 215 19.94 8.91 1.32
CA LEU A 215 20.42 8.13 2.45
C LEU A 215 21.20 9.02 3.41
N TRP A 216 20.91 8.93 4.71
CA TRP A 216 21.66 9.64 5.76
C TRP A 216 21.74 8.78 7.04
N PRO A 217 22.80 8.90 7.86
CA PRO A 217 22.93 8.17 9.10
C PRO A 217 21.94 8.67 10.15
N LEU A 218 21.41 7.75 10.96
CA LEU A 218 20.62 8.06 12.17
C LEU A 218 21.49 8.05 13.42
N ARG A 219 22.69 7.49 13.32
CA ARG A 219 23.70 7.37 14.37
C ARG A 219 25.09 7.28 13.75
N ASP A 220 26.13 7.48 14.55
CA ASP A 220 27.50 7.27 14.10
C ASP A 220 27.72 5.79 13.75
N LEU A 221 28.42 5.54 12.65
CA LEU A 221 28.73 4.20 12.12
C LEU A 221 30.23 4.04 11.93
N GLN A 222 30.77 2.90 12.34
CA GLN A 222 32.16 2.54 12.17
C GLN A 222 32.36 1.72 10.88
N LYS A 223 33.61 1.61 10.44
CA LYS A 223 33.95 0.71 9.34
C LYS A 223 33.50 -0.72 9.65
N GLY A 224 32.77 -1.32 8.71
CA GLY A 224 32.22 -2.66 8.83
C GLY A 224 30.79 -2.70 9.38
N ASP A 225 30.27 -1.59 9.93
CA ASP A 225 28.89 -1.51 10.37
C ASP A 225 27.95 -1.64 9.17
N GLU A 226 26.86 -2.39 9.38
CA GLU A 226 25.84 -2.62 8.37
C GLU A 226 24.94 -1.41 8.19
N VAL A 227 24.64 -1.11 6.94
CA VAL A 227 23.74 -0.05 6.53
C VAL A 227 22.35 -0.64 6.30
N THR A 228 21.42 -0.24 7.17
CA THR A 228 20.03 -0.72 7.20
C THR A 228 19.04 0.45 7.24
N ARG A 229 17.82 0.18 6.80
CA ARG A 229 16.68 1.10 6.76
C ARG A 229 15.42 0.48 7.36
N ASP A 230 14.44 1.32 7.67
CA ASP A 230 13.12 0.85 8.10
C ASP A 230 12.17 0.78 6.88
N PHE A 231 11.61 -0.40 6.62
CA PHE A 231 10.57 -0.61 5.59
C PHE A 231 9.17 -0.27 6.11
N ALA A 232 8.99 -0.28 7.42
CA ALA A 232 7.75 0.08 8.11
C ALA A 232 7.80 1.52 8.66
N TYR A 233 8.62 2.38 8.06
CA TYR A 233 8.81 3.76 8.51
C TYR A 233 7.47 4.50 8.66
N GLY A 234 7.28 5.17 9.79
CA GLY A 234 6.06 5.92 10.11
C GLY A 234 4.91 5.08 10.70
N GLU A 235 5.06 3.77 10.82
CA GLU A 235 4.16 2.92 11.62
C GLU A 235 4.69 2.78 13.04
N SER A 236 3.82 3.03 14.02
CA SER A 236 4.18 3.02 15.45
C SER A 236 3.72 1.76 16.17
N ASP A 237 2.72 1.06 15.63
CA ASP A 237 2.20 -0.17 16.22
C ASP A 237 3.17 -1.34 15.96
N PRO A 238 3.79 -1.95 16.99
CA PRO A 238 4.75 -3.04 16.82
C PRO A 238 4.19 -4.27 16.12
N LEU A 239 2.89 -4.56 16.27
CA LEU A 239 2.22 -5.68 15.60
C LEU A 239 2.01 -5.36 14.14
N VAL A 240 1.59 -4.14 13.79
CA VAL A 240 1.45 -3.71 12.39
C VAL A 240 2.81 -3.64 11.70
N ARG A 241 3.84 -3.15 12.38
CA ARG A 241 5.24 -3.19 11.91
C ARG A 241 5.71 -4.61 11.66
N GLN A 242 5.51 -5.53 12.62
CA GLN A 242 5.81 -6.95 12.44
C GLN A 242 5.04 -7.52 11.24
N CYS A 243 3.74 -7.23 11.09
CA CYS A 243 2.95 -7.69 9.95
C CYS A 243 3.40 -7.10 8.60
N ARG A 244 4.01 -5.91 8.58
CA ARG A 244 4.63 -5.31 7.38
C ARG A 244 5.96 -5.97 7.01
N VAL A 245 6.61 -6.67 7.95
CA VAL A 245 8.00 -7.16 7.80
C VAL A 245 8.13 -8.70 7.89
N CYS A 246 7.25 -9.42 8.57
CA CYS A 246 7.25 -10.90 8.67
C CYS A 246 5.91 -11.48 9.21
N PRO A 247 5.34 -12.56 8.64
CA PRO A 247 3.96 -12.99 8.94
C PRO A 247 3.79 -13.91 10.17
N LYS A 248 2.82 -13.59 11.05
CA LYS A 248 2.13 -14.56 11.93
C LYS A 248 0.61 -14.45 11.77
N ILE A 249 -0.07 -15.58 11.92
CA ILE A 249 -1.48 -15.82 11.55
C ILE A 249 -2.37 -15.81 12.78
N THR A 250 -3.44 -15.00 12.80
CA THR A 250 -4.62 -15.21 13.69
C THR A 250 -5.87 -14.48 13.17
N GLU A 251 -7.04 -15.02 13.48
CA GLU A 251 -8.37 -14.39 13.30
C GLU A 251 -8.43 -13.00 13.99
N PRO A 252 -9.11 -11.99 13.41
CA PRO A 252 -9.40 -10.75 14.11
C PRO A 252 -10.27 -11.02 15.35
N ALA A 253 -9.83 -10.55 16.52
CA ALA A 253 -10.61 -10.64 17.76
C ALA A 253 -11.91 -9.82 17.68
N ASP A 254 -12.85 -10.05 18.61
CA ASP A 254 -14.14 -9.32 18.65
C ASP A 254 -13.97 -7.78 18.69
N SER A 255 -12.87 -7.30 19.27
CA SER A 255 -12.48 -5.88 19.27
C SER A 255 -12.37 -5.25 17.88
N TYR A 256 -12.06 -6.04 16.84
CA TYR A 256 -12.05 -5.57 15.45
C TYR A 256 -13.45 -5.15 15.01
N TYR A 257 -14.46 -5.97 15.27
CA TYR A 257 -15.85 -5.68 14.90
C TYR A 257 -16.42 -4.53 15.75
N GLU A 258 -16.00 -4.42 17.01
CA GLU A 258 -16.32 -3.26 17.86
C GLU A 258 -15.71 -1.96 17.29
N ALA A 259 -14.50 -2.02 16.71
CA ALA A 259 -13.87 -0.88 16.05
C ALA A 259 -14.61 -0.50 14.76
N VAL A 260 -14.98 -1.48 13.93
CA VAL A 260 -15.81 -1.26 12.72
C VAL A 260 -17.12 -0.57 13.08
N LEU A 261 -17.77 -1.02 14.15
CA LEU A 261 -18.98 -0.38 14.67
C LEU A 261 -18.71 1.06 15.13
N ARG A 262 -17.61 1.31 15.85
CA ARG A 262 -17.24 2.65 16.31
C ARG A 262 -16.96 3.61 15.14
N GLU A 263 -16.30 3.12 14.09
CA GLU A 263 -15.99 3.90 12.89
C GLU A 263 -17.21 4.21 12.03
N SER A 264 -18.19 3.30 11.97
CA SER A 264 -19.46 3.53 11.26
C SER A 264 -20.20 4.77 11.79
N LYS A 265 -19.98 5.10 13.07
CA LYS A 265 -20.71 6.11 13.85
C LYS A 265 -22.21 5.83 13.94
N GLU A 266 -22.62 4.57 13.76
CA GLU A 266 -23.99 4.13 13.99
C GLU A 266 -24.34 4.23 15.48
N GLN A 267 -25.56 4.69 15.77
CA GLN A 267 -26.14 4.68 17.09
C GLN A 267 -27.14 3.52 17.17
N LEU A 268 -26.76 2.43 17.84
CA LEU A 268 -27.62 1.25 17.96
C LEU A 268 -28.99 1.57 18.56
N PRO A 269 -30.08 0.95 18.05
CA PRO A 269 -31.44 1.18 18.53
C PRO A 269 -31.61 0.70 19.97
N VAL A 270 -32.63 1.23 20.65
CA VAL A 270 -33.13 0.63 21.90
C VAL A 270 -34.18 -0.44 21.59
N GLU A 271 -34.40 -1.35 22.55
CA GLU A 271 -35.44 -2.36 22.42
C GLU A 271 -36.82 -1.68 22.29
N ILE A 272 -37.54 -2.02 21.22
CA ILE A 272 -38.89 -1.54 20.95
C ILE A 272 -39.87 -2.72 21.01
N HIS A 273 -41.10 -2.46 21.45
CA HIS A 273 -42.15 -3.46 21.34
C HIS A 273 -42.56 -3.58 19.87
N SER A 274 -42.59 -4.81 19.35
CA SER A 274 -42.92 -5.08 17.96
C SER A 274 -44.31 -4.54 17.62
N LEU A 275 -44.36 -3.44 16.88
CA LEU A 275 -45.60 -2.82 16.39
C LEU A 275 -45.94 -3.46 15.04
N VAL A 276 -46.96 -4.32 15.02
CA VAL A 276 -47.50 -4.83 13.76
C VAL A 276 -48.21 -3.66 13.06
N PRO A 277 -47.92 -3.37 11.78
CA PRO A 277 -48.63 -2.33 11.04
C PRO A 277 -50.14 -2.58 11.12
N PRO A 278 -50.96 -1.55 11.44
CA PRO A 278 -52.41 -1.71 11.48
C PRO A 278 -52.94 -2.23 10.15
N LYS A 279 -53.64 -3.38 10.16
CA LYS A 279 -54.20 -3.97 8.94
C LYS A 279 -55.21 -3.00 8.31
N GLY A 280 -55.04 -2.71 7.02
CA GLY A 280 -55.98 -1.92 6.21
C GLY A 280 -55.71 -0.41 6.18
N ARG A 281 -54.58 0.07 6.73
CA ARG A 281 -54.14 1.47 6.60
C ARG A 281 -53.24 1.65 5.37
N ILE A 282 -53.39 2.78 4.68
CA ILE A 282 -52.44 3.24 3.64
C ILE A 282 -51.17 3.73 4.36
N LEU A 283 -50.03 3.16 4.00
CA LEU A 283 -48.74 3.49 4.61
C LEU A 283 -48.07 4.63 3.84
N LYS A 284 -47.68 5.68 4.56
CA LYS A 284 -46.91 6.79 3.97
C LYS A 284 -45.45 6.40 3.80
N VAL A 285 -44.90 6.58 2.61
CA VAL A 285 -43.51 6.23 2.28
C VAL A 285 -42.74 7.48 1.91
N TYR A 286 -41.67 7.76 2.64
CA TYR A 286 -40.69 8.78 2.29
C TYR A 286 -39.52 8.11 1.56
N SER A 287 -39.13 8.63 0.39
CA SER A 287 -37.92 8.19 -0.31
C SER A 287 -37.35 9.29 -1.19
N GLU A 288 -36.03 9.31 -1.29
CA GLU A 288 -35.26 10.15 -2.21
C GLU A 288 -34.87 9.38 -3.50
N MET A 289 -35.18 8.09 -3.58
CA MET A 289 -34.80 7.23 -4.71
C MET A 289 -35.81 7.33 -5.85
N SER A 290 -35.36 7.76 -7.03
CA SER A 290 -36.21 7.84 -8.22
C SER A 290 -36.85 6.51 -8.59
N GLN A 291 -36.16 5.39 -8.34
CA GLN A 291 -36.70 4.05 -8.57
C GLN A 291 -37.91 3.75 -7.67
N VAL A 292 -37.89 4.18 -6.41
CA VAL A 292 -39.01 3.95 -5.49
C VAL A 292 -40.16 4.89 -5.85
N ILE A 293 -39.86 6.18 -6.04
CA ILE A 293 -40.84 7.20 -6.40
C ILE A 293 -41.60 6.82 -7.68
N ASN A 294 -40.91 6.33 -8.70
CA ASN A 294 -41.51 6.04 -10.00
C ASN A 294 -42.29 4.72 -10.05
N HIS A 295 -42.04 3.77 -9.14
CA HIS A 295 -42.58 2.41 -9.25
C HIS A 295 -43.49 2.00 -8.09
N LEU A 296 -43.56 2.77 -7.01
CA LEU A 296 -44.47 2.51 -5.88
C LEU A 296 -45.93 2.87 -6.26
N THR A 297 -46.58 1.96 -6.98
CA THR A 297 -47.92 2.16 -7.56
C THR A 297 -49.05 1.44 -6.82
N HIS A 298 -48.70 0.63 -5.81
CA HIS A 298 -49.67 -0.20 -5.09
C HIS A 298 -50.54 0.66 -4.14
N ALA A 299 -51.87 0.49 -4.20
CA ALA A 299 -52.86 1.31 -3.49
C ALA A 299 -52.75 1.31 -1.94
N GLY A 300 -51.96 0.40 -1.38
CA GLY A 300 -51.65 0.35 0.05
C GLY A 300 -50.56 1.33 0.50
N PHE A 301 -49.94 2.08 -0.43
CA PHE A 301 -48.86 3.01 -0.13
C PHE A 301 -49.12 4.38 -0.75
N GLU A 302 -48.68 5.42 -0.05
CA GLU A 302 -48.76 6.81 -0.50
C GLU A 302 -47.39 7.47 -0.32
N LEU A 303 -46.86 8.11 -1.36
CA LEU A 303 -45.59 8.82 -1.26
C LEU A 303 -45.78 10.13 -0.49
N THR A 304 -44.91 10.40 0.47
CA THR A 304 -44.87 11.67 1.22
C THR A 304 -43.55 12.39 0.99
N VAL A 305 -43.61 13.73 0.93
CA VAL A 305 -42.43 14.61 0.90
C VAL A 305 -41.95 14.98 2.30
N ASN A 306 -42.77 14.75 3.32
CA ASN A 306 -42.45 14.99 4.72
C ASN A 306 -42.01 13.69 5.39
N GLU A 307 -40.75 13.61 5.79
CA GLU A 307 -40.16 12.45 6.49
C GLU A 307 -40.83 12.20 7.85
N GLU A 308 -41.23 13.25 8.57
CA GLU A 308 -41.80 13.13 9.92
C GLU A 308 -43.18 12.45 9.95
N GLU A 309 -43.89 12.44 8.82
CA GLU A 309 -45.20 11.81 8.67
C GLU A 309 -45.13 10.40 8.05
N ALA A 310 -43.92 9.93 7.71
CA ALA A 310 -43.74 8.67 7.03
C ALA A 310 -43.96 7.49 7.98
N ASP A 311 -44.67 6.47 7.51
CA ASP A 311 -44.72 5.16 8.16
C ASP A 311 -43.53 4.28 7.72
N ILE A 312 -42.95 4.56 6.55
CA ILE A 312 -41.76 3.88 5.98
C ILE A 312 -40.77 4.92 5.49
N ILE A 313 -39.51 4.81 5.90
CA ILE A 313 -38.40 5.57 5.35
C ILE A 313 -37.57 4.64 4.48
N TRP A 314 -37.57 4.92 3.18
CA TRP A 314 -36.77 4.21 2.20
C TRP A 314 -35.63 5.11 1.72
N SER A 315 -34.50 5.05 2.41
CA SER A 315 -33.34 5.91 2.14
C SER A 315 -32.32 5.23 1.25
N TYR A 316 -31.69 6.02 0.38
CA TYR A 316 -30.49 5.63 -0.36
C TYR A 316 -29.24 5.69 0.52
N ASN A 317 -29.16 6.72 1.38
CA ASN A 317 -28.00 6.98 2.21
C ASN A 317 -28.02 6.07 3.45
N HIS A 318 -26.83 5.74 3.94
CA HIS A 318 -26.68 4.87 5.10
C HIS A 318 -27.29 5.51 6.36
N ILE A 319 -28.24 4.81 6.99
CA ILE A 319 -28.91 5.26 8.21
C ILE A 319 -27.98 5.01 9.40
N LYS A 320 -27.66 6.07 10.15
CA LYS A 320 -26.80 5.98 11.35
C LYS A 320 -27.56 6.13 12.65
N ASP A 321 -28.62 6.93 12.65
CA ASP A 321 -29.31 7.35 13.86
C ASP A 321 -30.46 6.39 14.25
N TYR A 322 -30.20 5.08 14.26
CA TYR A 322 -31.22 4.08 14.64
C TYR A 322 -31.77 4.32 16.04
N ARG A 323 -30.94 4.82 16.96
CA ARG A 323 -31.37 5.25 18.30
C ARG A 323 -32.51 6.27 18.24
N LYS A 324 -32.37 7.34 17.45
CA LYS A 324 -33.39 8.38 17.29
C LYS A 324 -34.73 7.77 16.84
N PHE A 325 -34.70 6.93 15.80
CA PHE A 325 -35.90 6.26 15.30
C PHE A 325 -36.52 5.35 16.35
N SER A 326 -35.73 4.55 17.06
CA SER A 326 -36.24 3.67 18.12
C SER A 326 -36.83 4.42 19.33
N THR A 327 -36.37 5.65 19.64
CA THR A 327 -36.84 6.42 20.79
C THR A 327 -37.99 7.37 20.46
N GLU A 328 -37.92 8.06 19.32
CA GLU A 328 -38.86 9.12 18.95
C GLU A 328 -39.99 8.60 18.05
N GLN A 329 -39.68 7.62 17.19
CA GLN A 329 -40.58 7.11 16.15
C GLN A 329 -40.53 5.58 16.04
N PRO A 330 -40.81 4.82 17.12
CA PRO A 330 -40.64 3.37 17.17
C PRO A 330 -41.55 2.58 16.20
N HIS A 331 -42.50 3.25 15.57
CA HIS A 331 -43.44 2.67 14.60
C HIS A 331 -42.93 2.73 13.15
N VAL A 332 -41.90 3.53 12.88
CA VAL A 332 -41.37 3.74 11.53
C VAL A 332 -40.58 2.52 11.07
N MET A 333 -40.84 2.09 9.84
CA MET A 333 -40.10 1.00 9.20
C MET A 333 -38.97 1.54 8.33
N LEU A 334 -37.78 0.96 8.47
CA LEU A 334 -36.57 1.36 7.74
C LEU A 334 -36.18 0.28 6.73
N ASN A 335 -35.58 0.67 5.62
CA ASN A 335 -35.09 -0.25 4.57
C ASN A 335 -33.66 -0.77 4.79
N GLN A 336 -33.08 -0.53 5.97
CA GLN A 336 -31.70 -0.90 6.33
C GLN A 336 -31.67 -1.47 7.75
N PHE A 337 -30.70 -2.35 8.02
CA PHE A 337 -30.51 -2.93 9.35
C PHE A 337 -29.29 -2.32 10.06
N PRO A 338 -29.34 -2.13 11.39
CA PRO A 338 -28.13 -1.81 12.16
C PRO A 338 -27.05 -2.87 11.93
N CYS A 339 -25.81 -2.43 11.75
CA CYS A 339 -24.65 -3.30 11.48
C CYS A 339 -24.75 -4.14 10.17
N GLU A 340 -25.58 -3.74 9.21
CA GLU A 340 -25.67 -4.40 7.90
C GLU A 340 -24.35 -4.32 7.11
N ASN A 341 -23.50 -3.36 7.44
CA ASN A 341 -22.13 -3.26 6.93
C ASN A 341 -21.31 -4.54 7.16
N LEU A 342 -21.60 -5.32 8.20
CA LEU A 342 -20.90 -6.56 8.48
C LEU A 342 -21.05 -7.62 7.38
N ILE A 343 -22.16 -7.60 6.63
CA ILE A 343 -22.41 -8.53 5.52
C ILE A 343 -22.29 -7.87 4.14
N THR A 344 -22.43 -6.54 4.07
CA THR A 344 -22.38 -5.80 2.79
C THR A 344 -20.98 -5.29 2.45
N VAL A 345 -20.08 -5.14 3.43
CA VAL A 345 -18.66 -4.81 3.19
C VAL A 345 -17.87 -6.11 3.07
N LYS A 346 -17.05 -6.21 2.02
CA LYS A 346 -16.49 -7.50 1.59
C LYS A 346 -15.49 -8.10 2.59
N ASP A 347 -14.82 -7.29 3.40
CA ASP A 347 -13.83 -7.75 4.39
C ASP A 347 -14.53 -8.29 5.64
N CYS A 348 -15.57 -7.59 6.09
CA CYS A 348 -16.43 -8.02 7.18
C CYS A 348 -17.18 -9.30 6.80
N LEU A 349 -17.71 -9.40 5.57
CA LEU A 349 -18.38 -10.60 5.08
C LEU A 349 -17.41 -11.79 5.04
N ALA A 350 -16.20 -11.59 4.55
CA ALA A 350 -15.16 -12.62 4.51
C ALA A 350 -14.79 -13.10 5.92
N ALA A 351 -14.62 -12.18 6.86
CA ALA A 351 -14.31 -12.48 8.25
C ALA A 351 -15.46 -13.24 8.94
N LEU A 352 -16.73 -12.84 8.71
CA LEU A 352 -17.91 -13.55 9.21
C LEU A 352 -18.09 -14.93 8.58
N ALA A 353 -17.84 -15.08 7.28
CA ALA A 353 -17.96 -16.36 6.58
C ALA A 353 -17.07 -17.44 7.20
N ARG A 354 -15.87 -17.06 7.66
CA ARG A 354 -14.95 -17.96 8.35
C ARG A 354 -15.46 -18.42 9.72
N ARG A 355 -16.26 -17.60 10.41
CA ARG A 355 -16.89 -17.95 11.70
C ARG A 355 -18.01 -18.98 11.54
N VAL A 356 -18.71 -18.93 10.42
CA VAL A 356 -19.84 -19.82 10.13
C VAL A 356 -19.32 -21.03 9.35
N THR A 357 -19.10 -22.15 10.04
CA THR A 357 -18.45 -23.36 9.49
C THR A 357 -19.14 -23.92 8.25
N SER A 358 -20.44 -23.65 8.06
CA SER A 358 -21.21 -24.06 6.88
C SER A 358 -21.07 -23.14 5.66
N ALA A 359 -20.51 -21.94 5.82
CA ALA A 359 -20.36 -20.94 4.75
C ALA A 359 -18.96 -20.93 4.10
N SER A 360 -17.97 -21.55 4.75
CA SER A 360 -16.57 -21.56 4.29
C SER A 360 -16.34 -22.27 2.96
N ASP A 361 -17.23 -23.18 2.56
CA ASP A 361 -17.16 -23.86 1.26
C ASP A 361 -17.92 -23.09 0.15
N MET A 362 -18.79 -22.17 0.53
CA MET A 362 -19.62 -21.37 -0.39
C MET A 362 -19.00 -20.02 -0.74
N ILE A 363 -18.19 -19.47 0.16
CA ILE A 363 -17.52 -18.19 0.00
C ILE A 363 -16.03 -18.47 -0.28
N PRO A 364 -15.45 -17.88 -1.34
CA PRO A 364 -14.04 -18.02 -1.66
C PRO A 364 -13.17 -17.59 -0.49
N ASN A 365 -11.95 -18.12 -0.42
CA ASN A 365 -11.02 -17.65 0.59
C ASN A 365 -10.68 -16.18 0.33
N THR A 366 -11.17 -15.27 1.17
CA THR A 366 -11.05 -13.83 0.97
C THR A 366 -10.25 -13.23 2.11
N LEU A 367 -9.16 -12.54 1.78
CA LEU A 367 -8.24 -11.95 2.74
C LEU A 367 -8.28 -10.43 2.61
N ASN A 368 -8.43 -9.75 3.74
CA ASN A 368 -8.24 -8.30 3.79
C ASN A 368 -6.73 -8.01 3.76
N LEU A 369 -6.17 -7.47 2.69
CA LEU A 369 -4.72 -7.25 2.60
C LEU A 369 -4.19 -6.21 3.60
N HIS A 370 -5.07 -5.45 4.27
CA HIS A 370 -4.68 -4.58 5.36
C HIS A 370 -4.31 -5.40 6.63
N THR A 371 -5.11 -6.40 6.97
CA THR A 371 -4.96 -7.18 8.22
C THR A 371 -4.40 -8.58 7.98
N GLU A 372 -4.51 -9.08 6.74
CA GLU A 372 -4.36 -10.50 6.39
C GLU A 372 -3.41 -10.78 5.21
N LEU A 373 -2.60 -9.78 4.81
CA LEU A 373 -1.50 -9.98 3.84
C LEU A 373 -0.53 -11.12 4.25
N PRO A 374 -0.16 -11.28 5.54
CA PRO A 374 0.59 -12.43 6.03
C PRO A 374 0.04 -13.81 5.61
N GLN A 375 -1.28 -13.97 5.68
CA GLN A 375 -2.02 -15.20 5.41
C GLN A 375 -2.01 -15.49 3.91
N PHE A 376 -2.08 -14.43 3.09
CA PHE A 376 -2.02 -14.55 1.65
C PHE A 376 -0.66 -15.09 1.20
N ILE A 377 0.43 -14.55 1.77
CA ILE A 377 1.81 -14.95 1.47
C ILE A 377 2.07 -16.42 1.85
N LYS A 378 1.55 -16.87 2.99
CA LYS A 378 1.67 -18.29 3.38
C LYS A 378 0.94 -19.24 2.43
N HIS A 379 -0.22 -18.84 1.89
CA HIS A 379 -0.98 -19.70 0.96
C HIS A 379 -0.21 -19.94 -0.35
N ASP A 380 0.64 -18.99 -0.75
CA ASP A 380 1.47 -19.04 -1.96
C ASP A 380 2.70 -19.95 -1.79
N GLN A 381 3.32 -19.92 -0.61
CA GLN A 381 4.47 -20.78 -0.26
C GLN A 381 4.14 -22.29 -0.26
N GLU A 382 2.86 -22.67 -0.27
CA GLU A 382 2.42 -24.06 -0.42
C GLU A 382 2.54 -24.57 -1.88
N GLY A 383 3.05 -23.75 -2.81
CA GLY A 383 3.48 -24.17 -4.15
C GLY A 383 2.34 -24.52 -5.10
N GLN A 384 1.15 -23.92 -4.89
CA GLN A 384 -0.01 -24.13 -5.74
C GLN A 384 -0.20 -22.94 -6.69
N ASP A 385 -0.59 -23.22 -7.94
CA ASP A 385 -0.90 -22.20 -8.95
C ASP A 385 -2.19 -21.46 -8.51
N ILE A 386 -2.02 -20.32 -7.84
CA ILE A 386 -3.11 -19.58 -7.19
C ILE A 386 -3.36 -18.28 -7.97
N HIS A 387 -4.53 -18.18 -8.59
CA HIS A 387 -4.99 -16.94 -9.22
C HIS A 387 -5.78 -16.08 -8.22
N CYS A 388 -5.36 -14.83 -8.07
CA CYS A 388 -5.95 -13.89 -7.12
C CYS A 388 -6.63 -12.71 -7.82
N ILE A 389 -7.74 -12.26 -7.25
CA ILE A 389 -8.44 -11.05 -7.71
C ILE A 389 -8.40 -10.04 -6.58
N CYS A 390 -7.71 -8.93 -6.81
CA CYS A 390 -7.63 -7.80 -5.87
C CYS A 390 -8.79 -6.84 -6.14
N LYS A 391 -9.55 -6.49 -5.11
CA LYS A 391 -10.70 -5.58 -5.20
C LYS A 391 -10.64 -4.52 -4.11
N PRO A 392 -10.81 -3.23 -4.41
CA PRO A 392 -11.05 -2.22 -3.38
C PRO A 392 -12.28 -2.55 -2.52
N TRP A 393 -12.18 -2.30 -1.21
CA TRP A 393 -13.22 -2.60 -0.22
C TRP A 393 -14.54 -1.85 -0.47
N ASN A 394 -14.48 -0.55 -0.80
CA ASN A 394 -15.64 0.35 -0.90
C ASN A 394 -16.09 0.69 -2.33
N LEU A 395 -15.35 0.28 -3.37
CA LEU A 395 -15.76 0.55 -4.75
C LEU A 395 -16.67 -0.58 -5.28
N ALA A 396 -17.64 -0.16 -6.08
CA ALA A 396 -18.60 -1.00 -6.81
C ALA A 396 -18.39 -0.83 -8.33
N ARG A 397 -19.12 -1.60 -9.14
CA ARG A 397 -19.11 -1.55 -10.62
C ARG A 397 -17.80 -2.02 -11.30
N GLY A 398 -16.95 -2.75 -10.59
CA GLY A 398 -15.71 -3.30 -11.16
C GLY A 398 -14.64 -2.26 -11.51
N MET A 399 -14.79 -1.04 -10.98
CA MET A 399 -13.74 -0.02 -11.05
C MET A 399 -12.55 -0.49 -10.22
N ASP A 400 -11.37 -0.43 -10.84
CA ASP A 400 -10.06 -0.76 -10.25
C ASP A 400 -9.87 -2.23 -9.81
N ASN A 401 -10.53 -3.17 -10.50
CA ASN A 401 -10.19 -4.59 -10.38
C ASN A 401 -8.87 -4.85 -11.12
N THR A 402 -7.81 -5.18 -10.38
CA THR A 402 -6.53 -5.56 -10.97
C THR A 402 -6.31 -7.08 -10.83
N HIS A 403 -5.89 -7.71 -11.92
CA HIS A 403 -5.29 -9.05 -11.86
C HIS A 403 -3.81 -8.82 -11.57
N GLN A 404 -3.39 -9.10 -10.35
CA GLN A 404 -2.01 -8.88 -9.91
C GLN A 404 -1.48 -10.16 -9.29
N GLN A 405 -0.20 -10.44 -9.55
CA GLN A 405 0.50 -11.46 -8.79
C GLN A 405 0.81 -10.92 -7.38
N GLN A 406 0.87 -11.83 -6.41
CA GLN A 406 1.09 -11.55 -5.00
C GLN A 406 2.13 -10.46 -4.67
N PRO A 407 3.31 -10.47 -5.31
CA PRO A 407 4.41 -9.70 -4.77
C PRO A 407 4.32 -8.18 -5.04
N ASP A 408 3.62 -7.78 -6.10
CA ASP A 408 3.36 -6.37 -6.41
C ASP A 408 2.45 -5.68 -5.37
N LEU A 409 1.59 -6.44 -4.68
CA LEU A 409 0.63 -5.90 -3.70
C LEU A 409 1.29 -5.48 -2.39
N GLN A 410 2.36 -6.16 -1.97
CA GLN A 410 3.03 -5.90 -0.70
C GLN A 410 3.75 -4.53 -0.69
N ARG A 411 4.43 -4.19 -1.80
CA ARG A 411 5.21 -2.95 -1.91
C ARG A 411 4.39 -1.69 -2.13
N GLN A 412 3.22 -1.80 -2.77
CA GLN A 412 2.34 -0.65 -2.96
C GLN A 412 1.91 -0.05 -1.61
N ARG A 413 1.77 -0.91 -0.59
CA ARG A 413 1.34 -0.53 0.76
C ARG A 413 2.46 0.08 1.61
N GLU A 414 3.69 -0.44 1.51
CA GLU A 414 4.85 0.04 2.29
C GLU A 414 5.19 1.53 2.04
N ASN A 415 4.86 2.05 0.86
CA ASN A 415 5.33 3.35 0.37
C ASN A 415 4.30 4.49 0.43
N THR A 416 3.14 4.30 1.07
CA THR A 416 2.13 5.35 1.18
C THR A 416 2.45 6.31 2.34
N PRO A 417 2.61 7.64 2.11
CA PRO A 417 2.91 8.58 3.18
C PRO A 417 1.76 8.71 4.19
N ASN A 418 2.08 8.63 5.49
CA ASN A 418 1.17 8.96 6.61
C ASN A 418 0.97 10.48 6.72
N GLN A 419 0.42 11.14 5.70
CA GLN A 419 -0.26 12.41 5.96
C GLN A 419 -1.70 12.10 6.35
N ASN A 420 -2.14 12.70 7.46
CA ASN A 420 -3.46 12.59 8.11
C ASN A 420 -4.66 13.03 7.23
N GLN A 421 -4.66 12.74 5.93
CA GLN A 421 -5.75 12.99 5.02
C GLN A 421 -6.01 11.73 4.17
N ASN A 422 -7.11 11.07 4.51
CA ASN A 422 -7.75 9.94 3.82
C ASN A 422 -7.05 8.57 3.93
N HIS A 423 -7.12 7.98 5.12
CA HIS A 423 -7.03 6.52 5.39
C HIS A 423 -8.03 5.63 4.59
N LEU A 424 -8.82 6.20 3.68
CA LEU A 424 -10.03 5.58 3.13
C LEU A 424 -9.86 4.92 1.75
N TYR A 425 -8.73 5.09 1.05
CA TYR A 425 -8.67 4.75 -0.37
C TYR A 425 -8.17 3.34 -0.71
N TRP A 426 -7.44 2.61 0.14
CA TRP A 426 -6.86 1.30 -0.28
C TRP A 426 -6.83 0.20 0.78
N SER A 427 -7.94 -0.07 1.46
CA SER A 427 -8.18 -1.45 1.96
C SER A 427 -8.53 -2.33 0.76
N SER A 428 -7.54 -3.00 0.21
CA SER A 428 -7.74 -3.95 -0.87
C SER A 428 -8.10 -5.32 -0.29
N ILE A 429 -9.17 -5.90 -0.81
CA ILE A 429 -9.68 -7.22 -0.46
C ILE A 429 -9.24 -8.17 -1.57
N LEU A 430 -8.48 -9.18 -1.21
CA LEU A 430 -8.02 -10.19 -2.13
C LEU A 430 -8.94 -11.41 -2.04
N ASN A 431 -9.60 -11.75 -3.13
CA ASN A 431 -10.25 -13.05 -3.26
C ASN A 431 -9.24 -14.04 -3.82
N VAL A 432 -8.86 -15.02 -3.01
CA VAL A 432 -8.01 -16.15 -3.37
C VAL A 432 -8.93 -17.27 -3.85
N TRP A 433 -8.81 -17.63 -5.12
CA TRP A 433 -9.57 -18.75 -5.67
C TRP A 433 -8.64 -19.85 -6.16
N ARG A 434 -9.02 -21.11 -5.92
CA ARG A 434 -8.39 -22.29 -6.53
C ARG A 434 -9.17 -22.65 -7.79
N TRP A 435 -8.55 -22.64 -8.97
CA TRP A 435 -9.20 -23.07 -10.22
C TRP A 435 -8.27 -23.93 -11.07
N ASN A 436 -8.85 -24.93 -11.75
CA ASN A 436 -8.26 -25.57 -12.92
C ASN A 436 -8.70 -24.79 -14.19
N GLN A 437 -7.80 -24.63 -15.16
CA GLN A 437 -7.95 -23.77 -16.35
C GLN A 437 -9.24 -23.94 -17.18
N SER A 438 -10.01 -25.02 -17.01
CA SER A 438 -11.20 -25.34 -17.80
C SER A 438 -12.50 -24.65 -17.34
N GLU A 439 -12.55 -24.04 -16.15
CA GLU A 439 -13.79 -23.46 -15.58
C GLU A 439 -13.88 -21.92 -15.65
N CYS A 440 -12.85 -21.25 -16.16
CA CYS A 440 -12.70 -19.79 -16.17
C CYS A 440 -13.88 -19.01 -16.80
N ALA A 441 -14.63 -19.60 -17.73
CA ALA A 441 -15.67 -18.88 -18.48
C ALA A 441 -17.07 -18.91 -17.83
N LEU A 442 -17.38 -19.93 -17.02
CA LEU A 442 -18.76 -20.16 -16.53
C LEU A 442 -19.08 -19.41 -15.23
N ASN A 443 -18.10 -19.19 -14.35
CA ASN A 443 -18.34 -18.63 -13.02
C ASN A 443 -18.12 -17.10 -12.90
N LEU A 444 -17.45 -16.47 -13.88
CA LEU A 444 -17.41 -15.01 -13.99
C LEU A 444 -18.84 -14.44 -14.20
N ILE A 445 -19.68 -15.21 -14.89
CA ILE A 445 -21.10 -14.92 -15.12
C ILE A 445 -21.89 -15.08 -13.81
N ALA A 446 -21.60 -16.11 -13.01
CA ALA A 446 -22.32 -16.40 -11.76
C ALA A 446 -22.12 -15.32 -10.68
N TRP A 447 -20.91 -14.73 -10.54
CA TRP A 447 -20.67 -13.66 -9.55
C TRP A 447 -21.16 -12.27 -10.00
N GLN A 448 -21.22 -12.00 -11.31
CA GLN A 448 -21.97 -10.84 -11.83
C GLN A 448 -23.49 -10.99 -11.63
N MET A 449 -23.98 -12.20 -11.37
CA MET A 449 -25.40 -12.49 -11.13
C MET A 449 -25.81 -12.50 -9.64
N LEU A 450 -24.85 -12.60 -8.71
CA LEU A 450 -25.09 -12.57 -7.26
C LEU A 450 -25.10 -11.17 -6.63
N LEU A 451 -24.59 -10.16 -7.35
CA LEU A 451 -24.99 -8.76 -7.10
C LEU A 451 -26.37 -8.57 -7.74
N PRO A 452 -27.29 -7.78 -7.14
CA PRO A 452 -28.58 -7.52 -7.76
C PRO A 452 -28.34 -6.99 -9.17
N GLN A 453 -28.66 -7.82 -10.16
CA GLN A 453 -28.74 -7.39 -11.54
C GLN A 453 -29.92 -6.43 -11.61
N VAL A 454 -29.67 -5.14 -11.39
CA VAL A 454 -30.50 -4.10 -11.98
C VAL A 454 -30.12 -4.09 -13.46
N ARG A 455 -30.70 -5.03 -14.20
CA ARG A 455 -30.78 -4.97 -15.67
C ARG A 455 -32.16 -4.45 -16.04
N THR A 456 -32.10 -3.46 -16.93
CA THR A 456 -33.15 -2.67 -17.62
C THR A 456 -33.97 -1.73 -16.77
#